data_AF-A0A9P6WRI0-F1
#
_entry.id   AF-A0A9P6WRI0-F1
#
_cell.length_a   1.000
_cell.length_b   1.000
_cell.length_c   1.000
_cell.angle_alpha   90.00
_cell.angle_beta   90.00
_cell.angle_gamma   90.00
#
_symmetry.space_group_name_H-M   'P 1'
#
loop_
_entity.id
_entity.type
_entity.pdbx_description
1 polymer ?
#
loop_
_entity_poly.entity_id
_entity_poly.type
_entity_poly.pdbx_seq_one_letter_code
_entity_poly.pdbx_strand_id
1 'polypeptide(L)'
;MSTRKPVRGLLGAPYLTDNNIDIADITEPRLIFRGSPREAAVGFPANLNVAVSVSLAGIGPDRTTLEIWADPSLERNIHRVEVESDSAPAASPRKA
;
A
#
# COMPACT_ATOMS: atom_id res chain seq x y z
N MET A 1 -4.16 6.20 -1.57
CA MET A 1 -3.18 5.39 -2.31
C MET A 1 -3.33 3.93 -1.90
N SER A 2 -3.22 3.00 -2.85
CA SER A 2 -3.12 1.57 -2.54
C SER A 2 -1.93 0.93 -3.26
N THR A 3 -1.29 -0.03 -2.60
CA THR A 3 -0.30 -0.92 -3.20
C THR A 3 -0.74 -2.35 -3.02
N ARG A 4 -0.71 -3.12 -4.11
CA ARG A 4 -0.93 -4.56 -4.10
C ARG A 4 0.37 -5.25 -4.44
N LYS A 5 0.75 -6.24 -3.65
CA LYS A 5 2.02 -6.95 -3.80
C LYS A 5 1.79 -8.45 -3.82
N PRO A 6 2.63 -9.20 -4.55
CA PRO A 6 2.71 -10.64 -4.37
C PRO A 6 2.97 -10.95 -2.89
N VAL A 7 2.37 -12.02 -2.36
CA VAL A 7 2.55 -12.50 -0.98
C VAL A 7 4.04 -12.54 -0.58
N ARG A 8 4.88 -13.10 -1.46
CA ARG A 8 6.35 -13.17 -1.29
C ARG A 8 7.03 -11.81 -1.07
N GLY A 9 6.48 -10.73 -1.62
CA GLY A 9 7.05 -9.39 -1.53
C GLY A 9 6.84 -8.71 -0.17
N LEU A 10 6.03 -9.32 0.69
CA LEU A 10 5.77 -8.84 2.05
C LEU A 10 6.44 -9.70 3.13
N LEU A 11 7.04 -10.83 2.77
CA LEU A 11 7.74 -11.72 3.70
C LEU A 11 8.80 -10.96 4.50
N GLY A 12 8.83 -11.21 5.81
CA GLY A 12 9.80 -10.60 6.73
C GLY A 12 9.49 -9.14 7.11
N ALA A 13 8.35 -8.57 6.70
CA ALA A 13 7.94 -7.26 7.17
C ALA A 13 7.62 -7.30 8.68
N PRO A 14 8.22 -6.40 9.52
CA PRO A 14 7.97 -6.36 10.97
C PRO A 14 6.49 -6.33 11.34
N TYR A 15 5.69 -5.59 10.57
CA TYR A 15 4.24 -5.48 10.81
C TYR A 15 3.53 -6.83 10.82
N LEU A 16 3.96 -7.79 10.00
CA LEU A 16 3.34 -9.10 9.93
C LEU A 16 3.60 -9.89 11.22
N THR A 17 4.83 -9.85 11.71
CA THR A 17 5.23 -10.52 12.95
C THR A 17 4.54 -9.89 14.15
N ASP A 18 4.55 -8.56 14.26
CA ASP A 18 3.97 -7.83 15.39
C ASP A 18 2.44 -8.01 15.49
N ASN A 19 1.77 -8.26 14.36
CA ASN A 19 0.32 -8.47 14.29
C ASN A 19 -0.08 -9.94 14.10
N ASN A 20 0.86 -10.88 14.22
CA ASN A 20 0.64 -12.33 14.07
C ASN A 20 -0.11 -12.69 12.76
N ILE A 21 0.27 -12.04 11.66
CA ILE A 21 -0.31 -12.26 10.33
C ILE A 21 0.52 -13.32 9.60
N ASP A 22 -0.05 -14.51 9.43
CA ASP A 22 0.52 -15.50 8.52
C ASP A 22 0.17 -15.12 7.08
N ILE A 23 1.18 -14.66 6.35
CA ILE A 23 1.05 -14.24 4.96
C ILE A 23 1.03 -15.45 4.00
N ALA A 24 1.54 -16.61 4.41
CA ALA A 24 1.63 -17.80 3.55
C ALA A 24 0.25 -18.44 3.27
N ASP A 25 -0.71 -18.27 4.17
CA ASP A 25 -2.07 -18.80 4.05
C ASP A 25 -3.03 -17.85 3.30
N ILE A 26 -2.51 -16.73 2.76
CA ILE A 26 -3.31 -15.77 2.00
C ILE A 26 -3.54 -16.32 0.58
N THR A 27 -4.72 -16.89 0.37
CA THR A 27 -5.18 -17.46 -0.91
C THR A 27 -6.02 -16.48 -1.74
N GLU A 28 -6.48 -15.39 -1.15
CA GLU A 28 -7.24 -14.32 -1.81
C GLU A 28 -6.68 -12.94 -1.46
N PRO A 29 -6.91 -11.90 -2.28
CA PRO A 29 -6.42 -10.55 -1.99
C PRO A 29 -6.87 -10.05 -0.61
N ARG A 30 -5.90 -9.79 0.28
CA ARG A 30 -6.14 -9.40 1.67
C ARG A 30 -5.49 -8.06 1.98
N LEU A 31 -6.26 -7.16 2.60
CA LEU A 31 -5.73 -5.92 3.16
C LEU A 31 -4.91 -6.26 4.40
N ILE A 32 -3.62 -5.91 4.37
CA ILE A 32 -2.67 -6.17 5.46
C ILE A 32 -2.55 -4.95 6.36
N PHE A 33 -2.52 -3.76 5.77
CA PHE A 33 -2.30 -2.52 6.48
C PHE A 33 -3.14 -1.40 5.87
N ARG A 34 -3.69 -0.55 6.72
CA ARG A 34 -4.32 0.71 6.35
C ARG A 34 -3.94 1.77 7.37
N GLY A 35 -3.39 2.88 6.90
CA GLY A 35 -2.94 3.97 7.74
C GLY A 35 -2.16 5.01 6.93
N SER A 36 -1.35 5.80 7.61
CA SER A 36 -0.47 6.79 6.99
C SER A 36 0.83 6.15 6.45
N PRO A 37 1.46 6.74 5.42
CA PRO A 37 2.84 6.43 5.04
C PRO A 37 3.83 6.48 6.21
N ARG A 38 3.63 7.36 7.21
CA ARG A 38 4.51 7.40 8.39
C ARG A 38 4.44 6.10 9.19
N GLU A 39 3.23 5.64 9.50
CA GLU A 39 3.02 4.38 10.24
C GLU A 39 3.50 3.18 9.44
N ALA A 40 3.24 3.17 8.12
CA ALA A 40 3.69 2.12 7.24
C ALA A 40 5.22 2.01 7.17
N ALA A 41 5.96 3.10 7.38
CA ALA A 41 7.43 3.10 7.31
C ALA A 41 8.08 2.26 8.42
N VAL A 42 7.42 2.20 9.58
CA VAL A 42 7.84 1.36 10.71
C VAL A 42 7.61 -0.11 10.38
N GLY A 43 6.43 -0.42 9.81
CA GLY A 43 6.01 -1.79 9.54
C GLY A 43 6.57 -2.42 8.26
N PHE A 44 6.89 -1.61 7.24
CA PHE A 44 7.27 -2.05 5.89
C PHE A 44 8.46 -1.27 5.31
N PRO A 45 9.61 -1.19 5.99
CA PRO A 45 10.71 -0.29 5.63
C PRO A 45 11.30 -0.53 4.23
N ALA A 46 11.39 -1.80 3.79
CA ALA A 46 11.96 -2.14 2.48
C ALA A 46 11.04 -1.79 1.28
N ASN A 47 9.82 -1.35 1.56
CA ASN A 47 8.69 -1.54 0.64
C ASN A 47 7.86 -0.27 0.39
N LEU A 48 8.37 0.90 0.82
CA LEU A 48 7.57 2.12 0.95
C LEU A 48 8.06 3.34 0.17
N ASN A 49 9.20 3.29 -0.50
CA ASN A 49 9.82 4.46 -1.15
C ASN A 49 8.86 5.24 -2.06
N VAL A 50 8.02 4.54 -2.84
CA VAL A 50 7.01 5.16 -3.71
C VAL A 50 5.92 5.88 -2.91
N ALA A 51 5.40 5.25 -1.85
CA ALA A 51 4.32 5.83 -1.06
C ALA A 51 4.77 7.07 -0.28
N VAL A 52 5.97 7.02 0.31
CA VAL A 52 6.54 8.17 1.00
C VAL A 52 6.78 9.31 0.01
N SER A 53 7.40 9.04 -1.14
CA SER A 53 7.69 10.08 -2.15
C SER A 53 6.41 10.76 -2.65
N VAL A 54 5.37 9.99 -2.98
CA VAL A 54 4.07 10.52 -3.41
C VAL A 54 3.44 11.35 -2.30
N SER A 55 3.51 10.91 -1.05
CA SER A 55 2.95 11.65 0.08
C SER A 55 3.67 12.97 0.33
N LEU A 56 5.00 13.01 0.17
CA LEU A 56 5.81 14.22 0.30
C LEU A 56 5.53 15.22 -0.83
N ALA A 57 5.27 14.74 -2.04
CA ALA A 57 4.89 15.58 -3.17
C ALA A 57 3.44 16.08 -3.10
N GLY A 58 2.60 15.43 -2.29
CA GLY A 58 1.18 15.76 -2.12
C GLY A 58 0.88 16.47 -0.81
N ILE A 59 -0.09 15.93 -0.06
CA ILE A 59 -0.62 16.54 1.18
C ILE A 59 0.17 16.18 2.44
N GLY A 60 1.33 15.54 2.30
CA GLY A 60 2.19 15.08 3.38
C GLY A 60 1.93 13.63 3.81
N PRO A 61 2.91 12.99 4.48
CA PRO A 61 2.84 11.59 4.92
C PRO A 61 1.80 11.34 5.99
N ASP A 62 1.40 12.34 6.76
CA ASP A 62 0.42 12.18 7.85
C ASP A 62 -1.03 12.28 7.37
N ARG A 63 -1.26 13.00 6.27
CA ARG A 63 -2.59 13.21 5.69
C ARG A 63 -2.89 12.28 4.50
N THR A 64 -1.87 11.59 4.00
CA THR A 64 -2.03 10.62 2.91
C THR A 64 -2.51 9.29 3.47
N THR A 65 -3.59 8.72 2.92
CA THR A 65 -4.01 7.35 3.26
C THR A 65 -3.33 6.34 2.36
N LEU A 66 -2.71 5.32 2.97
CA LEU A 66 -2.09 4.19 2.32
C LEU A 66 -2.76 2.88 2.72
N GLU A 67 -3.04 2.05 1.72
CA GLU A 67 -3.42 0.65 1.89
C GLU A 67 -2.36 -0.28 1.30
N ILE A 68 -1.98 -1.32 2.04
CA ILE A 68 -1.08 -2.38 1.57
C ILE A 68 -1.87 -3.68 1.52
N TRP A 69 -1.93 -4.28 0.35
CA TRP A 69 -2.63 -5.52 0.07
C TRP A 69 -1.64 -6.62 -0.30
N ALA A 70 -1.83 -7.81 0.27
CA ALA A 70 -1.22 -9.04 -0.19
C ALA A 70 -2.16 -9.68 -1.22
N ASP A 71 -1.67 -9.94 -2.42
CA ASP A 71 -2.47 -10.49 -3.52
C ASP A 71 -1.71 -11.67 -4.15
N PRO A 72 -2.15 -12.92 -3.93
CA PRO A 72 -1.46 -14.10 -4.43
C PRO A 72 -1.55 -14.27 -5.95
N SER A 73 -2.48 -13.57 -6.61
CA SER A 73 -2.63 -13.60 -8.07
C SER A 73 -1.63 -12.70 -8.81
N LEU A 74 -0.89 -11.86 -8.09
CA LEU A 74 0.06 -10.93 -8.66
C LEU A 74 1.46 -11.51 -8.71
N GLU A 75 2.13 -11.32 -9.84
CA GLU A 75 3.55 -11.65 -10.00
C GLU A 75 4.46 -10.45 -9.72
N ARG A 76 3.92 -9.23 -9.84
CA ARG A 76 4.61 -7.94 -9.67
C ARG A 76 3.79 -6.97 -8.83
N ASN A 77 4.46 -5.98 -8.25
CA ASN A 77 3.82 -4.93 -7.47
C ASN A 77 2.94 -4.04 -8.37
N ILE A 78 1.77 -3.67 -7.87
CA ILE A 78 0.87 -2.70 -8.50
C ILE A 78 0.64 -1.56 -7.51
N HIS A 79 0.77 -0.32 -7.98
CA HIS A 79 0.50 0.88 -7.19
C HIS A 79 -0.62 1.67 -7.86
N ARG A 80 -1.62 2.08 -7.08
CA ARG A 80 -2.66 2.99 -7.51
C ARG A 80 -2.63 4.23 -6.63
N VAL A 81 -2.47 5.38 -7.28
CA VAL A 81 -2.54 6.69 -6.63
C VAL A 81 -3.81 7.35 -7.10
N GLU A 82 -4.66 7.71 -6.15
CA GLU A 82 -5.89 8.47 -6.37
C GLU A 82 -5.68 9.82 -5.69
N VAL A 83 -5.96 10.89 -6.43
CA VAL A 83 -5.80 12.27 -5.98
C VAL A 83 -7.12 12.97 -6.23
N GLU A 84 -7.68 13.55 -5.18
CA GLU A 84 -8.82 14.44 -5.26
C GLU A 84 -8.32 15.87 -5.03
N SER A 85 -8.65 16.77 -5.95
CA SER A 85 -8.21 18.15 -5.93
C SER A 85 -9.23 19.06 -6.60
N ASP A 86 -9.44 20.24 -6.03
CA ASP A 86 -10.30 21.27 -6.62
C ASP A 86 -9.72 21.83 -7.93
N SER A 87 -8.41 21.67 -8.14
CA SER A 87 -7.70 22.19 -9.32
C SER A 87 -7.61 21.20 -10.48
N ALA A 88 -7.91 19.92 -10.26
CA ALA A 88 -7.93 18.88 -11.30
C ALA A 88 -8.81 17.70 -10.87
N PRO A 89 -9.89 17.36 -11.61
CA PRO A 89 -10.73 16.22 -11.26
C PRO A 89 -9.94 14.91 -11.34
N ALA A 90 -10.17 14.02 -10.37
CA ALA A 90 -9.54 12.71 -10.28
C ALA A 90 -9.80 11.91 -11.56
N ALA A 91 -8.72 11.48 -12.24
CA ALA A 91 -8.82 10.50 -13.32
C ALA A 91 -9.13 9.11 -12.72
N SER A 92 -10.41 8.84 -12.49
CA SER A 92 -10.88 7.49 -12.17
C SER A 92 -10.76 6.62 -13.43
N PRO A 93 -9.98 5.52 -13.42
CA PRO A 93 -10.05 4.55 -14.48
C PRO A 93 -11.42 3.86 -14.37
N ARG A 94 -12.40 4.32 -15.16
CA ARG A 94 -13.64 3.59 -15.37
C ARG A 94 -13.25 2.19 -15.85
N LYS A 95 -13.63 1.16 -15.09
CA LYS A 95 -13.74 -0.19 -15.65
C LYS A 95 -14.82 -0.11 -16.74
N ALA A 96 -14.47 -0.68 -17.90
CA ALA A 96 -15.34 -0.85 -19.06
C ALA A 96 -16.64 -1.59 -18.71
#